data_AF-A0A978SWI2-F1
#
_entry.id   AF-A0A978SWI2-F1
#
_cell.length_a   1.000
_cell.length_b   1.000
_cell.length_c   1.000
_cell.angle_alpha   90.00
_cell.angle_beta   90.00
_cell.angle_gamma   90.00
#
_symmetry.space_group_name_H-M   'P 1'
#
loop_
_entity.id
_entity.type
_entity.pdbx_description
1 polymer ?
#
loop_
_entity_poly.entity_id
_entity_poly.type
_entity_poly.pdbx_seq_one_letter_code
_entity_poly.pdbx_strand_id
1 'polypeptide(L)'
;MGITKFWDIIWDNTPFHWATVIVFLGAVICESYAVWQYFSQSHKIERAIAFLQQFKKGKNPPLSSEILTWLAEHLKINSTGKPEKKGDKFILLNYPIFLERSPRSNLRFITALCTAIGILGTFYGIQEGLQRINLDLTDSQELLAAIKNLLLGMKTAFSTSLMGLGAGTFFTLVLFGCDSLRMRKRDHLIANINQIFTTEVREGGNENAIATQLLPLQSIIQFQEKKQESSEDLKTLIQTIRSELIEPVAQQLKQNSQVVRETFLELGSISQNLGNSILTIQNFQQQTLIKLEEFADNLKKVLEPTATEIHKAVSESIRAMETQRAAFEASAETAATTFRNIREELQATLHTQAEIEQQMLQETHARMITIIEKANTAFQQQSTTLQTVGNEASNLIHSAKIELLAGLQEINSMLLSTNQTIQSELEEFQQNYHNSLHDLFYQSVNGIQAQRRAFKESIADVAATFQGIREDWQQVFQACQTQIELLFNATVENRSRRRD
;
A
#
# COMPACT_ATOMS: atom_id res chain seq x y z
N MET A 1 -16.03 35.48 22.04
CA MET A 1 -14.76 36.23 21.97
C MET A 1 -13.58 35.28 22.19
N GLY A 2 -13.33 34.30 21.28
CA GLY A 2 -12.42 33.18 21.63
C GLY A 2 -11.71 32.44 20.48
N ILE A 3 -12.27 32.36 19.27
CA ILE A 3 -11.65 31.56 18.18
C ILE A 3 -10.59 32.36 17.41
N THR A 4 -10.81 33.66 17.18
CA THR A 4 -9.88 34.50 16.41
C THR A 4 -8.56 34.75 17.16
N LYS A 5 -8.62 34.99 18.48
CA LYS A 5 -7.42 35.15 19.31
C LYS A 5 -6.58 33.87 19.43
N PHE A 6 -7.22 32.71 19.35
CA PHE A 6 -6.53 31.42 19.35
C PHE A 6 -5.77 31.19 18.05
N TRP A 7 -6.34 31.61 16.91
CA TRP A 7 -5.67 31.55 15.61
C TRP A 7 -4.44 32.47 15.52
N ASP A 8 -4.47 33.66 16.12
CA ASP A 8 -3.30 34.58 16.17
C ASP A 8 -2.11 34.04 17.00
N ILE A 9 -2.36 33.06 17.87
CA ILE A 9 -1.33 32.40 18.68
C ILE A 9 -0.71 31.23 17.92
N ILE A 10 -1.49 30.57 17.06
CA ILE A 10 -1.11 29.33 16.34
C ILE A 10 -0.59 29.61 14.93
N TRP A 11 -0.84 30.80 14.39
CA TRP A 11 -0.45 31.14 13.03
C TRP A 11 0.60 32.25 13.00
N ASP A 12 1.86 31.86 12.98
CA ASP A 12 3.01 32.77 12.82
C ASP A 12 3.48 32.90 11.36
N ASN A 13 2.69 32.44 10.38
CA ASN A 13 2.95 32.56 8.93
C ASN A 13 4.33 32.03 8.47
N THR A 14 4.90 31.08 9.23
CA THR A 14 6.21 30.49 8.91
C THR A 14 6.07 29.41 7.84
N PRO A 15 7.14 29.10 7.07
CA PRO A 15 7.10 28.06 6.05
C PRO A 15 6.68 26.68 6.59
N PHE A 16 6.94 26.40 7.87
CA PHE A 16 6.55 25.15 8.52
C PHE A 16 5.03 25.03 8.76
N HIS A 17 4.33 26.13 9.03
CA HIS A 17 2.87 26.12 9.14
C HIS A 17 2.24 25.81 7.78
N TRP A 18 2.72 26.44 6.71
CA TRP A 18 2.28 26.16 5.34
C TRP A 18 2.59 24.72 4.91
N ALA A 19 3.79 24.22 5.21
CA ALA A 19 4.16 22.83 4.93
C ALA A 19 3.22 21.84 5.64
N THR A 20 2.93 22.07 6.93
CA THR A 20 2.02 21.23 7.72
C THR A 20 0.61 21.23 7.13
N VAL A 21 0.07 22.40 6.75
CA VAL A 21 -1.26 22.52 6.15
C VAL A 21 -1.34 21.84 4.78
N ILE A 22 -0.33 22.00 3.92
CA ILE A 22 -0.31 21.37 2.59
C ILE A 22 -0.28 19.85 2.71
N VAL A 23 0.59 19.31 3.58
CA VAL A 23 0.70 17.87 3.83
C VAL A 23 -0.62 17.33 4.40
N PHE A 24 -1.19 18.04 5.38
CA PHE A 24 -2.45 17.67 6.01
C PHE A 24 -3.62 17.67 5.02
N LEU A 25 -3.82 18.75 4.25
CA LEU A 25 -4.90 18.85 3.26
C LEU A 25 -4.74 17.81 2.14
N GLY A 26 -3.52 17.63 1.63
CA GLY A 26 -3.23 16.61 0.63
C GLY A 26 -3.58 15.21 1.14
N ALA A 27 -3.23 14.90 2.39
CA ALA A 27 -3.54 13.62 2.99
C ALA A 27 -5.04 13.40 3.21
N VAL A 28 -5.78 14.42 3.66
CA VAL A 28 -7.24 14.33 3.83
C VAL A 28 -7.95 14.13 2.48
N ILE A 29 -7.51 14.83 1.43
CA ILE A 29 -8.06 14.67 0.07
C ILE A 29 -7.79 13.25 -0.46
N CYS A 30 -6.54 12.78 -0.34
CA CYS A 30 -6.17 11.42 -0.76
C CYS A 30 -6.94 10.34 0.01
N GLU A 31 -7.11 10.48 1.32
CA GLU A 31 -7.87 9.53 2.13
C GLU A 31 -9.36 9.54 1.74
N SER A 32 -9.94 10.72 1.56
CA SER A 32 -11.33 10.89 1.13
C SER A 32 -11.56 10.26 -0.26
N TYR A 33 -10.63 10.45 -1.19
CA TYR A 33 -10.67 9.82 -2.50
C TYR A 33 -10.57 8.29 -2.41
N ALA A 34 -9.67 7.77 -1.57
CA ALA A 34 -9.54 6.33 -1.35
C ALA A 34 -10.79 5.72 -0.71
N VAL A 35 -11.44 6.44 0.23
CA VAL A 35 -12.75 6.03 0.79
C VAL A 35 -13.81 6.03 -0.31
N TRP A 36 -13.91 7.10 -1.09
CA TRP A 36 -14.90 7.21 -2.16
C TRP A 36 -14.74 6.10 -3.22
N GLN A 37 -13.50 5.80 -3.63
CA GLN A 37 -13.20 4.69 -4.53
C GLN A 37 -13.60 3.34 -3.94
N TYR A 38 -13.38 3.14 -2.63
CA TYR A 38 -13.81 1.93 -1.90
C TYR A 38 -15.34 1.77 -1.95
N PHE A 39 -16.09 2.83 -1.67
CA PHE A 39 -17.55 2.82 -1.74
C PHE A 39 -18.06 2.57 -3.16
N SER A 40 -17.43 3.17 -4.18
CA SER A 40 -17.82 2.94 -5.58
C SER A 40 -17.64 1.49 -6.01
N GLN A 41 -16.55 0.83 -5.60
CA GLN A 41 -16.33 -0.60 -5.92
C GLN A 41 -17.28 -1.51 -5.12
N SER A 42 -17.54 -1.17 -3.86
CA SER A 42 -18.52 -1.85 -3.02
C SER A 42 -19.93 -1.83 -3.64
N HIS A 43 -20.33 -0.71 -4.24
CA HIS A 43 -21.64 -0.57 -4.91
C HIS A 43 -21.80 -1.51 -6.12
N LYS A 44 -20.73 -1.78 -6.87
CA LYS A 44 -20.75 -2.75 -7.99
C LYS A 44 -21.07 -4.16 -7.49
N ILE A 45 -20.48 -4.56 -6.35
CA ILE A 45 -20.72 -5.84 -5.71
C ILE A 45 -22.16 -5.91 -5.17
N GLU A 46 -22.68 -4.85 -4.55
CA GLU A 46 -24.07 -4.81 -4.09
C GLU A 46 -25.06 -4.98 -5.24
N ARG A 47 -24.80 -4.38 -6.41
CA ARG A 47 -25.63 -4.57 -7.60
C ARG A 47 -25.57 -6.01 -8.13
N ALA A 48 -24.40 -6.63 -8.15
CA ALA A 48 -24.25 -8.02 -8.56
C ALA A 48 -24.96 -8.99 -7.59
N ILE A 49 -24.86 -8.74 -6.29
CA ILE A 49 -25.59 -9.46 -5.25
C ILE A 49 -27.11 -9.30 -5.42
N ALA A 50 -27.59 -8.07 -5.62
CA ALA A 50 -29.02 -7.80 -5.84
C ALA A 50 -29.54 -8.50 -7.11
N PHE A 51 -28.74 -8.55 -8.17
CA PHE A 51 -29.04 -9.30 -9.39
C PHE A 51 -29.21 -10.80 -9.09
N LEU A 52 -28.28 -11.41 -8.34
CA LEU A 52 -28.35 -12.83 -7.96
C LEU A 52 -29.55 -13.14 -7.06
N GLN A 53 -29.91 -12.24 -6.14
CA GLN A 53 -31.12 -12.37 -5.33
C GLN A 53 -32.40 -12.31 -6.17
N GLN A 54 -32.46 -11.46 -7.19
CA GLN A 54 -33.60 -11.39 -8.12
C GLN A 54 -33.67 -12.61 -9.03
N PHE A 55 -32.51 -13.10 -9.50
CA PHE A 55 -32.40 -14.34 -10.27
C PHE A 55 -32.85 -15.56 -9.46
N LYS A 56 -32.55 -15.60 -8.15
CA LYS A 56 -33.06 -16.60 -7.21
C LYS A 56 -34.59 -16.57 -7.10
N LYS A 57 -35.21 -15.40 -7.21
CA LYS A 57 -36.68 -15.19 -7.20
C LYS A 57 -37.34 -15.38 -8.58
N GLY A 58 -36.63 -15.91 -9.58
CA GLY A 58 -37.17 -16.21 -10.90
C GLY A 58 -37.37 -15.00 -11.82
N LYS A 59 -36.82 -13.83 -11.47
CA LYS A 59 -36.84 -12.63 -12.31
C LYS A 59 -35.52 -12.51 -13.09
N ASN A 60 -35.60 -12.20 -14.38
CA ASN A 60 -34.44 -11.89 -15.24
C ASN A 60 -34.35 -10.38 -15.48
N PRO A 61 -33.74 -9.61 -14.56
CA PRO A 61 -33.43 -8.21 -14.83
C PRO A 61 -32.37 -8.08 -15.94
N PRO A 62 -32.29 -6.92 -16.64
CA PRO A 62 -31.32 -6.72 -17.71
C PRO A 62 -29.88 -6.81 -17.19
N LEU A 63 -29.05 -7.64 -17.84
CA LEU A 63 -27.63 -7.76 -17.52
C LEU A 63 -26.87 -6.54 -18.07
N SER A 64 -26.26 -5.75 -17.18
CA SER A 64 -25.19 -4.84 -17.57
C SER A 64 -23.88 -5.61 -17.75
N SER A 65 -23.08 -5.27 -18.76
CA SER A 65 -21.78 -5.89 -19.06
C SER A 65 -20.86 -6.00 -17.84
N GLU A 66 -20.84 -4.98 -16.97
CA GLU A 66 -20.03 -4.97 -15.74
C GLU A 66 -20.39 -6.06 -14.73
N ILE A 67 -21.68 -6.41 -14.61
CA ILE A 67 -22.16 -7.47 -13.70
C ILE A 67 -21.75 -8.84 -14.24
N LEU A 68 -21.76 -8.99 -15.56
CA LEU A 68 -21.43 -10.23 -16.27
C LEU A 68 -19.95 -10.58 -16.12
N THR A 69 -19.07 -9.58 -16.22
CA THR A 69 -17.63 -9.74 -15.95
C THR A 69 -17.38 -10.15 -14.51
N TRP A 70 -18.00 -9.48 -13.53
CA TRP A 70 -17.84 -9.83 -12.12
C TRP A 70 -18.34 -11.25 -11.80
N LEU A 71 -19.49 -11.64 -12.38
CA LEU A 71 -20.05 -12.99 -12.24
C LEU A 71 -19.09 -14.05 -12.83
N ALA A 72 -18.57 -13.82 -14.03
CA ALA A 72 -17.68 -14.77 -14.70
C ALA A 72 -16.36 -15.01 -13.95
N GLU A 73 -15.87 -14.00 -13.22
CA GLU A 73 -14.63 -14.09 -12.45
C GLU A 73 -14.78 -14.78 -11.08
N HIS A 74 -15.96 -14.70 -10.44
CA HIS A 74 -16.14 -15.12 -9.04
C HIS A 74 -17.11 -16.30 -8.84
N LEU A 75 -17.92 -16.67 -9.86
CA LEU A 75 -18.91 -17.74 -9.79
C LEU A 75 -18.60 -18.89 -10.73
N LYS A 76 -18.89 -20.12 -10.30
CA LYS A 76 -18.85 -21.29 -11.18
C LYS A 76 -20.02 -21.24 -12.16
N ILE A 77 -19.72 -21.12 -13.45
CA ILE A 77 -20.72 -21.10 -14.52
C ILE A 77 -20.84 -22.51 -15.11
N ASN A 78 -22.06 -23.03 -15.20
CA ASN A 78 -22.34 -24.33 -15.84
C ASN A 78 -22.28 -24.18 -17.38
N SER A 79 -22.18 -25.28 -18.12
CA SER A 79 -22.05 -25.35 -19.61
C SER A 79 -23.17 -24.68 -20.42
N THR A 80 -24.20 -24.13 -19.76
CA THR A 80 -25.32 -23.38 -20.32
C THR A 80 -25.27 -21.87 -20.03
N GLY A 81 -24.18 -21.35 -19.47
CA GLY A 81 -24.00 -19.93 -19.17
C GLY A 81 -24.73 -19.44 -17.91
N LYS A 82 -25.23 -20.37 -17.07
CA LYS A 82 -25.93 -20.06 -15.81
C LYS A 82 -25.07 -20.41 -14.58
N PRO A 83 -25.13 -19.61 -13.50
CA PRO A 83 -24.36 -19.88 -12.28
C PRO A 83 -24.82 -21.19 -11.61
N GLU A 84 -23.86 -22.04 -11.25
CA GLU A 84 -24.07 -23.35 -10.63
C GLU A 84 -24.54 -23.20 -9.17
N LYS A 85 -25.58 -23.96 -8.81
CA LYS A 85 -26.21 -23.93 -7.48
C LYS A 85 -25.98 -25.26 -6.77
N LYS A 86 -25.66 -25.19 -5.46
CA LYS A 86 -25.68 -26.34 -4.54
C LYS A 86 -26.80 -26.09 -3.53
N GLY A 87 -27.96 -26.70 -3.77
CA GLY A 87 -29.18 -26.40 -3.03
C GLY A 87 -29.70 -24.97 -3.31
N ASP A 88 -29.88 -24.17 -2.25
CA ASP A 88 -30.42 -22.80 -2.31
C ASP A 88 -29.35 -21.69 -2.35
N LYS A 89 -28.07 -22.09 -2.45
CA LYS A 89 -26.88 -21.21 -2.44
C LYS A 89 -26.03 -21.39 -3.71
N PHE A 90 -25.34 -20.32 -4.12
CA PHE A 90 -24.44 -20.34 -5.27
C PHE A 90 -23.00 -20.72 -4.88
N ILE A 91 -22.27 -21.40 -5.76
CA ILE A 91 -20.88 -21.80 -5.51
C ILE A 91 -19.93 -20.67 -5.92
N LEU A 92 -19.19 -20.13 -4.94
CA LEU A 92 -18.16 -19.12 -5.15
C LEU A 92 -16.82 -19.80 -5.48
N LEU A 93 -16.19 -19.47 -6.61
CA LEU A 93 -14.87 -20.00 -6.99
C LEU A 93 -13.74 -19.21 -6.35
N ASN A 94 -13.84 -17.88 -6.42
CA ASN A 94 -12.84 -16.96 -5.90
C ASN A 94 -13.52 -15.92 -5.02
N TYR A 95 -12.97 -15.70 -3.83
CA TYR A 95 -13.39 -14.58 -2.99
C TYR A 95 -12.84 -13.28 -3.59
N PRO A 96 -13.61 -12.19 -3.65
CA PRO A 96 -13.09 -10.93 -4.19
C PRO A 96 -11.88 -10.48 -3.36
N ILE A 97 -10.70 -10.39 -3.98
CA ILE A 97 -9.41 -10.05 -3.34
C ILE A 97 -9.48 -8.72 -2.56
N PHE A 98 -10.36 -7.81 -3.00
CA PHE A 98 -10.66 -6.54 -2.34
C PHE A 98 -11.28 -6.68 -0.94
N LEU A 99 -11.95 -7.80 -0.65
CA LEU A 99 -12.55 -8.09 0.66
C LEU A 99 -11.58 -8.86 1.59
N GLU A 100 -10.57 -9.53 1.04
CA GLU A 100 -9.52 -10.24 1.82
C GLU A 100 -8.50 -9.28 2.44
N ARG A 101 -8.16 -8.19 1.74
CA ARG A 101 -7.22 -7.18 2.27
C ARG A 101 -7.90 -6.34 3.36
N SER A 102 -7.23 -6.20 4.50
CA SER A 102 -7.67 -5.30 5.57
C SER A 102 -7.74 -3.86 5.01
N PRO A 103 -8.86 -3.13 5.16
CA PRO A 103 -9.07 -1.82 4.55
C PRO A 103 -8.31 -0.70 5.29
N ARG A 104 -7.08 -0.97 5.75
CA ARG A 104 -6.26 -0.02 6.48
C ARG A 104 -5.69 1.02 5.51
N SER A 105 -5.81 2.28 5.87
CA SER A 105 -5.17 3.35 5.10
C SER A 105 -3.65 3.23 5.07
N ASN A 106 -3.06 3.45 3.88
CA ASN A 106 -1.62 3.55 3.67
C ASN A 106 -1.04 4.90 4.13
N LEU A 107 -1.88 5.87 4.53
CA LEU A 107 -1.47 7.23 4.87
C LEU A 107 -1.10 7.42 6.35
N ARG A 108 -1.03 6.35 7.15
CA ARG A 108 -0.68 6.42 8.59
C ARG A 108 0.68 7.09 8.86
N PHE A 109 1.60 7.06 7.90
CA PHE A 109 2.90 7.74 8.01
C PHE A 109 2.76 9.28 8.06
N ILE A 110 1.67 9.86 7.55
CA ILE A 110 1.44 11.31 7.54
C ILE A 110 1.33 11.85 8.96
N THR A 111 0.73 11.10 9.90
CA THR A 111 0.71 11.48 11.31
C THR A 111 2.13 11.69 11.84
N ALA A 112 3.04 10.76 11.57
CA ALA A 112 4.44 10.87 11.98
C ALA A 112 5.15 12.03 11.25
N LEU A 113 4.84 12.26 9.97
CA LEU A 113 5.40 13.34 9.17
C LEU A 113 4.98 14.72 9.70
N CYS A 114 3.71 14.93 10.06
CA CYS A 114 3.23 16.18 10.66
C CYS A 114 3.94 16.46 12.00
N THR A 115 4.10 15.45 12.84
CA THR A 115 4.87 15.57 14.08
C THR A 115 6.34 15.92 13.83
N ALA A 116 6.98 15.28 12.85
CA ALA A 116 8.36 15.57 12.47
C ALA A 116 8.53 17.00 11.94
N ILE A 117 7.60 17.48 11.10
CA ILE A 117 7.59 18.88 10.62
C ILE A 117 7.41 19.84 11.81
N GLY A 118 6.57 19.50 12.78
CA GLY A 118 6.39 20.29 14.00
C GLY A 118 7.67 20.39 14.83
N ILE A 119 8.36 19.27 15.05
CA ILE A 119 9.65 19.22 15.77
C ILE A 119 10.73 20.02 15.02
N LEU A 120 10.81 19.90 13.70
CA LEU A 120 11.73 20.69 12.87
C LEU A 120 11.43 22.18 12.96
N GLY A 121 10.16 22.56 12.95
CA GLY A 121 9.74 23.94 13.18
C GLY A 121 10.16 24.47 14.56
N THR A 122 10.12 23.62 15.60
CA THR A 122 10.61 23.98 16.94
C THR A 122 12.09 24.32 16.93
N PHE A 123 12.90 23.46 16.30
CA PHE A 123 14.34 23.71 16.17
C PHE A 123 14.62 25.00 15.38
N TYR A 124 13.88 25.23 14.31
CA TYR A 124 14.00 26.44 13.51
C TYR A 124 13.64 27.70 14.31
N GLY A 125 12.53 27.69 15.06
CA GLY A 125 12.12 28.84 15.87
C GLY A 125 13.11 29.18 16.98
N ILE A 126 13.68 28.17 17.63
CA ILE A 126 14.74 28.36 18.63
C ILE A 126 16.01 28.92 17.97
N GLN A 127 16.39 28.36 16.82
CA GLN A 127 17.55 28.84 16.06
C GLN A 127 17.38 30.30 15.64
N GLU A 128 16.22 30.69 15.11
CA GLU A 128 15.95 32.08 14.74
C GLU A 128 15.97 33.02 15.97
N GLY A 129 15.46 32.55 17.11
CA GLY A 129 15.49 33.30 18.37
C GLY A 129 16.90 33.52 18.93
N LEU A 130 17.82 32.57 18.70
CA LEU A 130 19.21 32.63 19.21
C LEU A 130 20.17 33.35 18.24
N GLN A 131 19.96 33.23 16.93
CA GLN A 131 20.86 33.80 15.92
C GLN A 131 20.85 35.34 15.88
N ARG A 132 19.84 35.98 16.47
CA ARG A 132 19.67 37.45 16.48
C ARG A 132 20.15 38.11 17.78
N ILE A 133 20.85 37.36 18.65
CA ILE A 133 21.40 37.88 19.90
C ILE A 133 22.84 38.33 19.65
N ASN A 134 23.05 39.64 19.56
CA ASN A 134 24.39 40.21 19.58
C ASN A 134 24.83 40.27 21.05
N LEU A 135 25.89 39.54 21.42
CA LEU A 135 26.34 39.39 22.82
C LEU A 135 27.18 40.57 23.33
N ASP A 136 27.25 41.68 22.58
CA ASP A 136 27.99 42.88 22.95
C ASP A 136 27.15 43.76 23.90
N LEU A 137 26.92 43.23 25.10
CA LEU A 137 25.96 43.72 26.11
C LEU A 137 26.44 45.00 26.82
N THR A 138 26.60 46.09 26.08
CA THR A 138 26.99 47.39 26.66
C THR A 138 25.79 48.32 26.89
N ASP A 139 24.65 48.08 26.22
CA ASP A 139 23.45 48.94 26.33
C ASP A 139 22.19 48.15 26.77
N SER A 140 21.44 48.70 27.73
CA SER A 140 20.23 48.09 28.30
C SER A 140 19.09 47.96 27.27
N GLN A 141 19.06 48.82 26.24
CA GLN A 141 18.07 48.75 25.17
C GLN A 141 18.30 47.55 24.22
N GLU A 142 19.56 47.19 23.98
CA GLU A 142 19.91 46.04 23.14
C GLU A 142 19.58 44.71 23.84
N LEU A 143 19.73 44.66 25.17
CA LEU A 143 19.31 43.50 25.96
C LEU A 143 17.78 43.28 25.89
N LEU A 144 16.98 44.35 25.96
CA LEU A 144 15.52 44.25 25.82
C LEU A 144 15.12 43.80 24.40
N ALA A 145 15.83 44.25 23.37
CA ALA A 145 15.62 43.80 21.99
C ALA A 145 15.98 42.32 21.82
N ALA A 146 17.08 41.86 22.42
CA ALA A 146 17.48 40.45 22.41
C ALA A 146 16.45 39.55 23.11
N ILE A 147 15.93 39.95 24.27
CA ILE A 147 14.88 39.21 24.98
C ILE A 147 13.60 39.15 24.14
N LYS A 148 13.20 40.25 23.49
CA LYS A 148 12.03 40.28 22.62
C LYS A 148 12.18 39.34 21.41
N ASN A 149 13.35 39.29 20.81
CA ASN A 149 13.64 38.39 19.68
C ASN A 149 13.67 36.92 20.10
N LEU A 150 14.24 36.61 21.28
CA LEU A 150 14.18 35.27 21.86
C LEU A 150 12.72 34.85 22.11
N LEU A 151 11.90 35.75 22.65
CA LEU A 151 10.49 35.49 22.93
C LEU A 151 9.67 35.26 21.65
N LEU A 152 10.01 35.94 20.56
CA LEU A 152 9.43 35.67 19.23
C LEU A 152 9.85 34.30 18.71
N GLY A 153 11.12 33.93 18.80
CA GLY A 153 11.60 32.60 18.39
C GLY A 153 10.96 31.46 19.19
N MET A 154 10.81 31.64 20.51
CA MET A 154 10.09 30.70 21.37
C MET A 154 8.61 30.59 21.03
N LYS A 155 7.93 31.71 20.71
CA LYS A 155 6.53 31.70 20.26
C LYS A 155 6.39 30.86 18.99
N THR A 156 7.25 31.11 18.00
CA THR A 156 7.25 30.37 16.74
C THR A 156 7.54 28.89 16.95
N ALA A 157 8.52 28.55 17.80
CA ALA A 157 8.86 27.16 18.12
C ALA A 157 7.70 26.41 18.80
N PHE A 158 7.01 27.07 19.73
CA PHE A 158 5.82 26.52 20.38
C PHE A 158 4.67 26.33 19.38
N SER A 159 4.41 27.34 18.54
CA SER A 159 3.35 27.33 17.55
C SER A 159 3.50 26.21 16.53
N THR A 160 4.71 26.02 15.97
CA THR A 160 4.97 24.95 15.00
C THR A 160 4.83 23.56 15.60
N SER A 161 5.24 23.37 16.86
CA SER A 161 5.08 22.10 17.58
C SER A 161 3.61 21.76 17.81
N LEU A 162 2.84 22.76 18.27
CA LEU A 162 1.41 22.62 18.50
C LEU A 162 0.65 22.31 17.20
N MET A 163 1.02 22.95 16.10
CA MET A 163 0.44 22.70 14.78
C MET A 163 0.77 21.29 14.26
N GLY A 164 2.01 20.83 14.40
CA GLY A 164 2.44 19.51 13.95
C GLY A 164 1.77 18.37 14.72
N LEU A 165 1.75 18.46 16.06
CA LEU A 165 1.06 17.49 16.92
C LEU A 165 -0.46 17.54 16.72
N GLY A 166 -1.04 18.74 16.68
CA GLY A 166 -2.48 18.92 16.48
C GLY A 166 -2.96 18.37 15.14
N ALA A 167 -2.26 18.67 14.04
CA ALA A 167 -2.57 18.14 12.72
C ALA A 167 -2.41 16.62 12.67
N GLY A 168 -1.36 16.06 13.29
CA GLY A 168 -1.14 14.61 13.38
C GLY A 168 -2.25 13.88 14.16
N THR A 169 -2.64 14.41 15.32
CA THR A 169 -3.73 13.85 16.13
C THR A 169 -5.06 13.92 15.39
N PHE A 170 -5.38 15.07 14.79
CA PHE A 170 -6.61 15.22 14.02
C PHE A 170 -6.64 14.27 12.82
N PHE A 171 -5.53 14.16 12.08
CA PHE A 171 -5.45 13.24 10.95
C PHE A 171 -5.62 11.77 11.38
N THR A 172 -5.08 11.40 12.54
CA THR A 172 -5.27 10.06 13.10
C THR A 172 -6.74 9.76 13.42
N LEU A 173 -7.49 10.74 13.94
CA LEU A 173 -8.94 10.60 14.13
C LEU A 173 -9.69 10.47 12.81
N VAL A 174 -9.29 11.21 11.77
CA VAL A 174 -9.84 11.07 10.42
C VAL A 174 -9.59 9.67 9.88
N LEU A 175 -8.36 9.16 9.98
CA LEU A 175 -8.02 7.79 9.58
C LEU A 175 -8.85 6.74 10.32
N PHE A 176 -9.03 6.90 11.63
CA PHE A 176 -9.87 6.00 12.42
C PHE A 176 -11.33 6.01 11.94
N GLY A 177 -11.90 7.18 11.68
CA GLY A 177 -13.24 7.33 11.13
C GLY A 177 -13.37 6.68 9.74
N CYS A 178 -12.42 6.93 8.85
CA CYS A 178 -12.37 6.35 7.50
C CYS A 178 -12.23 4.82 7.52
N ASP A 179 -11.31 4.29 8.33
CA ASP A 179 -11.13 2.85 8.50
C ASP A 179 -12.42 2.21 9.07
N SER A 180 -13.07 2.86 10.05
CA SER A 180 -14.35 2.38 10.61
C SER A 180 -15.49 2.35 9.59
N LEU A 181 -15.60 3.38 8.74
CA LEU A 181 -16.59 3.42 7.67
C LEU A 181 -16.36 2.31 6.64
N ARG A 182 -15.11 2.08 6.22
CA ARG A 182 -14.75 0.99 5.30
C ARG A 182 -15.04 -0.37 5.93
N MET A 183 -14.69 -0.58 7.20
CA MET A 183 -14.96 -1.83 7.93
C MET A 183 -16.46 -2.13 8.00
N ARG A 184 -17.29 -1.17 8.39
CA ARG A 184 -18.75 -1.35 8.43
C ARG A 184 -19.34 -1.76 7.08
N LYS A 185 -18.91 -1.09 6.01
CA LYS A 185 -19.38 -1.41 4.65
C LYS A 185 -18.87 -2.77 4.18
N ARG A 186 -17.63 -3.13 4.51
CA ARG A 186 -17.05 -4.45 4.25
C ARG A 186 -17.85 -5.54 4.96
N ASP A 187 -18.06 -5.40 6.26
CA ASP A 187 -18.68 -6.45 7.08
C ASP A 187 -20.15 -6.66 6.64
N HIS A 188 -20.86 -5.59 6.25
CA HIS A 188 -22.17 -5.69 5.60
C HIS A 188 -22.12 -6.46 4.27
N LEU A 189 -21.11 -6.21 3.42
CA LEU A 189 -20.92 -6.95 2.18
C LEU A 189 -20.60 -8.43 2.42
N ILE A 190 -19.71 -8.74 3.36
CA ILE A 190 -19.33 -10.12 3.71
C ILE A 190 -20.56 -10.88 4.22
N ALA A 191 -21.38 -10.26 5.08
CA ALA A 191 -22.63 -10.85 5.56
C ALA A 191 -23.60 -11.18 4.40
N ASN A 192 -23.77 -10.24 3.46
CA ASN A 192 -24.62 -10.44 2.29
C ASN A 192 -24.09 -11.54 1.36
N ILE A 193 -22.77 -11.64 1.18
CA ILE A 193 -22.13 -12.70 0.39
C ILE A 193 -22.33 -14.05 1.09
N ASN A 194 -22.03 -14.18 2.38
CA ASN A 194 -22.16 -15.43 3.12
C ASN A 194 -23.62 -15.94 3.18
N GLN A 195 -24.60 -15.05 3.07
CA GLN A 195 -26.03 -15.44 2.99
C GLN A 195 -26.38 -16.13 1.66
N ILE A 196 -25.69 -15.78 0.57
CA ILE A 196 -26.05 -16.17 -0.81
C ILE A 196 -25.13 -17.25 -1.36
N PHE A 197 -23.87 -17.25 -0.90
CA PHE A 197 -22.82 -18.11 -1.41
C PHE A 197 -22.42 -19.17 -0.38
N THR A 198 -22.02 -20.34 -0.87
CA THR A 198 -21.36 -21.36 -0.06
C THR A 198 -19.98 -21.62 -0.65
N THR A 199 -18.94 -21.51 0.18
CA THR A 199 -17.59 -21.96 -0.17
C THR A 199 -17.53 -23.46 0.07
N GLU A 200 -16.88 -24.25 -0.78
CA GLU A 200 -16.59 -25.65 -0.47
C GLU A 200 -15.52 -25.74 0.60
N VAL A 201 -15.95 -25.61 1.86
CA VAL A 201 -15.14 -25.94 3.04
C VAL A 201 -15.44 -27.41 3.37
N ARG A 202 -14.38 -28.21 3.28
CA ARG A 202 -14.28 -29.60 3.74
C ARG A 202 -14.89 -29.74 5.14
N GLU A 203 -15.83 -30.67 5.28
CA GLU A 203 -16.60 -30.97 6.49
C GLU A 203 -15.72 -31.07 7.74
N GLY A 204 -16.14 -30.38 8.81
CA GLY A 204 -15.52 -30.51 10.13
C GLY A 204 -15.95 -29.46 11.14
N GLY A 205 -17.10 -29.68 11.78
CA GLY A 205 -17.28 -29.36 13.21
C GLY A 205 -17.84 -27.99 13.61
N ASN A 206 -18.95 -28.06 14.36
CA ASN A 206 -19.46 -27.09 15.33
C ASN A 206 -20.27 -25.88 14.82
N GLU A 207 -21.48 -26.18 14.35
CA GLU A 207 -22.62 -25.27 14.52
C GLU A 207 -23.08 -25.32 15.98
N ASN A 208 -22.76 -24.29 16.78
CA ASN A 208 -23.52 -23.82 17.94
C ASN A 208 -22.90 -22.50 18.45
N ALA A 209 -23.75 -21.50 18.70
CA ALA A 209 -23.45 -20.10 19.02
C ALA A 209 -22.95 -19.33 17.78
N ILE A 210 -23.73 -18.45 17.15
CA ILE A 210 -24.15 -17.14 17.68
C ILE A 210 -25.45 -16.76 16.96
N ALA A 211 -26.59 -17.05 17.61
CA ALA A 211 -27.90 -16.55 17.22
C ALA A 211 -28.64 -16.07 18.48
N THR A 212 -27.98 -15.23 19.27
CA THR A 212 -28.58 -14.57 20.42
C THR A 212 -27.90 -13.23 20.62
N GLN A 213 -28.71 -12.22 20.91
CA GLN A 213 -28.36 -10.87 21.39
C GLN A 213 -28.07 -9.85 20.29
N LEU A 214 -29.12 -9.14 19.85
CA LEU A 214 -29.09 -7.75 19.40
C LEU A 214 -30.53 -7.19 19.31
N LEU A 215 -31.16 -6.97 20.46
CA LEU A 215 -32.22 -5.95 20.68
C LEU A 215 -32.13 -5.56 22.16
N PRO A 216 -31.83 -4.29 22.48
CA PRO A 216 -32.93 -3.44 22.93
C PRO A 216 -32.71 -1.94 22.61
N LEU A 217 -33.68 -1.29 21.98
CA LEU A 217 -33.81 0.18 22.06
C LEU A 217 -35.28 0.57 21.82
N GLN A 218 -36.15 0.18 22.75
CA GLN A 218 -37.51 0.72 22.85
C GLN A 218 -37.94 0.76 24.32
N SER A 219 -37.57 1.84 25.02
CA SER A 219 -38.25 2.30 26.24
C SER A 219 -37.68 3.63 26.76
N ILE A 220 -37.70 4.69 25.94
CA ILE A 220 -37.55 6.08 26.45
C ILE A 220 -38.69 6.93 25.91
N ILE A 221 -39.92 6.56 26.26
CA ILE A 221 -41.07 7.48 26.32
C ILE A 221 -41.96 6.91 27.42
N GLN A 222 -41.88 7.45 28.64
CA GLN A 222 -43.00 7.71 29.56
C GLN A 222 -42.52 8.03 30.99
N PHE A 223 -43.25 8.95 31.63
CA PHE A 223 -43.14 9.50 33.00
C PHE A 223 -42.01 10.52 33.21
N GLN A 224 -42.23 11.74 33.73
CA GLN A 224 -43.43 12.42 34.25
C GLN A 224 -43.06 13.90 34.50
N GLU A 225 -43.98 14.85 34.33
CA GLU A 225 -44.00 16.04 35.20
C GLU A 225 -45.41 16.64 35.27
N LYS A 226 -45.81 16.98 36.49
CA LYS A 226 -47.10 17.58 36.89
C LYS A 226 -46.79 18.75 37.81
N LYS A 227 -47.68 19.76 37.80
CA LYS A 227 -47.84 20.97 38.67
C LYS A 227 -47.24 22.27 38.09
N GLN A 228 -47.83 23.47 38.18
CA GLN A 228 -49.06 24.09 38.76
C GLN A 228 -49.05 25.55 38.18
N GLU A 229 -50.10 26.35 37.95
CA GLU A 229 -50.99 27.01 38.92
C GLU A 229 -51.93 28.04 38.21
N SER A 230 -53.09 28.24 38.85
CA SER A 230 -54.09 29.35 38.89
C SER A 230 -53.95 30.65 38.04
N SER A 231 -55.08 31.09 37.47
CA SER A 231 -55.54 32.48 37.63
C SER A 231 -57.06 32.58 37.40
N GLU A 232 -57.71 33.08 38.44
CA GLU A 232 -59.11 33.52 38.58
C GLU A 232 -59.63 34.47 37.49
N ASP A 233 -60.91 34.26 37.18
CA ASP A 233 -61.98 35.25 37.32
C ASP A 233 -61.64 36.73 37.19
N LEU A 234 -61.98 37.33 36.03
CA LEU A 234 -62.30 38.76 35.96
C LEU A 234 -63.01 39.18 34.66
N LYS A 235 -64.08 38.49 34.24
CA LYS A 235 -64.82 38.91 33.02
C LYS A 235 -66.34 38.93 33.06
N THR A 236 -66.99 38.70 34.20
CA THR A 236 -68.47 38.65 34.21
C THR A 236 -69.08 39.07 35.53
N LEU A 237 -68.98 40.35 35.92
CA LEU A 237 -70.04 41.03 36.71
C LEU A 237 -69.88 42.56 36.87
N ILE A 238 -69.39 43.28 35.85
CA ILE A 238 -69.49 44.75 35.81
C ILE A 238 -70.05 45.16 34.44
N GLN A 239 -71.33 44.89 34.17
CA GLN A 239 -72.02 45.51 33.02
C GLN A 239 -73.56 45.51 33.06
N THR A 240 -74.24 45.36 34.21
CA THR A 240 -75.72 45.39 34.19
C THR A 240 -76.37 46.01 35.43
N ILE A 241 -75.96 47.23 35.80
CA ILE A 241 -76.76 48.15 36.65
C ILE A 241 -76.62 49.57 36.06
N ARG A 242 -77.19 49.81 34.88
CA ARG A 242 -77.08 51.10 34.17
C ARG A 242 -78.33 51.52 33.38
N SER A 243 -79.54 51.16 33.83
CA SER A 243 -80.75 51.73 33.23
C SER A 243 -81.91 51.80 34.22
N GLU A 244 -82.58 52.95 34.22
CA GLU A 244 -83.93 53.22 34.78
C GLU A 244 -84.09 53.99 36.09
N LEU A 245 -83.22 54.95 36.42
CA LEU A 245 -83.55 55.91 37.49
C LEU A 245 -83.12 57.35 37.18
N ILE A 246 -83.56 57.92 36.05
CA ILE A 246 -83.61 59.38 35.85
C ILE A 246 -84.85 59.69 35.00
N GLU A 247 -85.85 60.34 35.62
CA GLU A 247 -87.13 60.94 35.14
C GLU A 247 -88.28 60.35 35.99
N PRO A 248 -88.80 60.97 37.08
CA PRO A 248 -89.18 62.37 37.16
C PRO A 248 -89.02 62.99 38.58
N VAL A 249 -88.00 63.82 38.75
CA VAL A 249 -87.84 64.76 39.88
C VAL A 249 -88.69 66.04 39.68
N ALA A 250 -89.55 66.09 38.65
CA ALA A 250 -90.33 67.27 38.30
C ALA A 250 -91.74 67.36 38.93
N GLN A 251 -92.01 66.55 39.96
CA GLN A 251 -93.07 66.85 40.94
C GLN A 251 -92.48 67.04 42.33
N GLN A 252 -91.36 67.74 42.38
CA GLN A 252 -91.07 68.63 43.49
C GLN A 252 -92.32 69.45 43.88
N LEU A 253 -92.28 69.94 45.11
CA LEU A 253 -92.82 71.25 45.48
C LEU A 253 -94.21 71.33 46.12
N LYS A 254 -94.85 70.20 46.49
CA LYS A 254 -96.10 70.24 47.29
C LYS A 254 -96.04 69.68 48.71
N GLN A 255 -94.98 68.96 49.10
CA GLN A 255 -94.98 68.18 50.34
C GLN A 255 -94.12 68.75 51.48
N ASN A 256 -93.81 70.05 51.45
CA ASN A 256 -93.02 70.71 52.50
C ASN A 256 -93.77 70.93 53.84
N SER A 257 -95.03 70.47 53.98
CA SER A 257 -95.76 70.50 55.26
C SER A 257 -95.95 69.11 55.91
N GLN A 258 -95.45 68.04 55.31
CA GLN A 258 -95.49 66.67 55.87
C GLN A 258 -94.22 66.33 56.68
N VAL A 259 -93.14 67.07 56.44
CA VAL A 259 -91.80 66.87 57.01
C VAL A 259 -91.79 66.82 58.54
N VAL A 260 -92.55 67.67 59.24
CA VAL A 260 -92.51 67.73 60.73
C VAL A 260 -93.14 66.51 61.41
N ARG A 261 -94.08 65.81 60.74
CA ARG A 261 -94.72 64.59 61.28
C ARG A 261 -94.00 63.31 60.85
N GLU A 262 -93.35 63.34 59.69
CA GLU A 262 -92.39 62.30 59.27
C GLU A 262 -91.12 62.30 60.12
N THR A 263 -90.59 63.46 60.57
CA THR A 263 -89.38 63.50 61.41
C THR A 263 -89.55 62.73 62.73
N PHE A 264 -90.73 62.76 63.36
CA PHE A 264 -90.97 62.03 64.62
C PHE A 264 -91.14 60.51 64.41
N LEU A 265 -91.68 60.08 63.27
CA LEU A 265 -91.76 58.66 62.90
C LEU A 265 -90.39 58.13 62.43
N GLU A 266 -89.63 58.94 61.68
CA GLU A 266 -88.24 58.65 61.32
C GLU A 266 -87.36 58.55 62.56
N LEU A 267 -87.51 59.41 63.58
CA LEU A 267 -86.74 59.32 64.84
C LEU A 267 -87.02 58.02 65.60
N GLY A 268 -88.29 57.55 65.60
CA GLY A 268 -88.65 56.24 66.13
C GLY A 268 -88.02 55.09 65.35
N SER A 269 -88.02 55.17 64.02
CA SER A 269 -87.35 54.20 63.15
C SER A 269 -85.82 54.23 63.29
N ILE A 270 -85.22 55.40 63.52
CA ILE A 270 -83.78 55.58 63.76
C ILE A 270 -83.43 54.96 65.11
N SER A 271 -84.22 55.17 66.16
CA SER A 271 -83.98 54.54 67.46
C SER A 271 -84.11 53.01 67.39
N GLN A 272 -85.03 52.49 66.57
CA GLN A 272 -85.17 51.06 66.31
C GLN A 272 -84.02 50.50 65.45
N ASN A 273 -83.59 51.23 64.43
CA ASN A 273 -82.42 50.90 63.61
C ASN A 273 -81.11 50.98 64.42
N LEU A 274 -81.02 51.91 65.37
CA LEU A 274 -79.89 52.03 66.30
C LEU A 274 -79.88 50.85 67.28
N GLY A 275 -81.05 50.46 67.82
CA GLY A 275 -81.20 49.24 68.63
C GLY A 275 -80.81 47.98 67.85
N ASN A 276 -81.27 47.85 66.60
CA ASN A 276 -80.88 46.77 65.71
C ASN A 276 -79.38 46.80 65.35
N SER A 277 -78.79 47.99 65.19
CA SER A 277 -77.35 48.15 64.93
C SER A 277 -76.52 47.78 66.15
N ILE A 278 -76.97 48.12 67.37
CA ILE A 278 -76.34 47.70 68.62
C ILE A 278 -76.39 46.18 68.75
N LEU A 279 -77.54 45.54 68.49
CA LEU A 279 -77.66 44.08 68.47
C LEU A 279 -76.79 43.45 67.37
N THR A 280 -76.67 44.09 66.21
CA THR A 280 -75.81 43.62 65.11
C THR A 280 -74.33 43.73 65.47
N ILE A 281 -73.91 44.83 66.10
CA ILE A 281 -72.54 45.02 66.59
C ILE A 281 -72.24 44.00 67.70
N GLN A 282 -73.18 43.77 68.60
CA GLN A 282 -73.00 42.80 69.69
C GLN A 282 -72.90 41.37 69.16
N ASN A 283 -73.76 41.00 68.19
CA ASN A 283 -73.65 39.73 67.48
C ASN A 283 -72.36 39.62 66.68
N PHE A 284 -71.94 40.68 65.99
CA PHE A 284 -70.69 40.70 65.25
C PHE A 284 -69.49 40.53 66.19
N GLN A 285 -69.46 41.22 67.33
CA GLN A 285 -68.42 41.07 68.34
C GLN A 285 -68.39 39.65 68.93
N GLN A 286 -69.55 39.09 69.25
CA GLN A 286 -69.66 37.72 69.76
C GLN A 286 -69.21 36.68 68.73
N GLN A 287 -69.66 36.80 67.48
CA GLN A 287 -69.23 35.92 66.38
C GLN A 287 -67.75 36.09 66.08
N THR A 288 -67.21 37.30 66.17
CA THR A 288 -65.78 37.56 65.94
C THR A 288 -64.93 36.90 67.01
N LEU A 289 -65.34 36.96 68.29
CA LEU A 289 -64.65 36.27 69.38
C LEU A 289 -64.65 34.76 69.19
N ILE A 290 -65.79 34.17 68.83
CA ILE A 290 -65.90 32.73 68.53
C ILE A 290 -65.00 32.36 67.35
N LYS A 291 -65.02 33.14 66.26
CA LYS A 291 -64.15 32.92 65.09
C LYS A 291 -62.66 33.07 65.42
N LEU A 292 -62.30 33.99 66.33
CA LEU A 292 -60.92 34.14 66.78
C LEU A 292 -60.46 32.95 67.62
N GLU A 293 -61.34 32.42 68.48
CA GLU A 293 -61.07 31.24 69.29
C GLU A 293 -60.94 29.99 68.41
N GLU A 294 -61.85 29.79 67.45
CA GLU A 294 -61.75 28.74 66.42
C GLU A 294 -60.48 28.88 65.58
N PHE A 295 -60.12 30.10 65.19
CA PHE A 295 -58.89 30.36 64.45
C PHE A 295 -57.65 30.02 65.28
N ALA A 296 -57.59 30.43 66.55
CA ALA A 296 -56.48 30.11 67.44
C ALA A 296 -56.36 28.60 67.69
N ASP A 297 -57.48 27.90 67.86
CA ASP A 297 -57.50 26.44 68.04
C ASP A 297 -57.06 25.71 66.76
N ASN A 298 -57.50 26.16 65.59
CA ASN A 298 -57.02 25.65 64.31
C ASN A 298 -55.52 25.91 64.11
N LEU A 299 -55.04 27.10 64.48
CA LEU A 299 -53.62 27.45 64.40
C LEU A 299 -52.78 26.52 65.29
N LYS A 300 -53.25 26.24 66.52
CA LYS A 300 -52.61 25.32 67.45
C LYS A 300 -52.58 23.89 66.89
N LYS A 301 -53.71 23.40 66.38
CA LYS A 301 -53.84 22.06 65.76
C LYS A 301 -52.94 21.86 64.54
N VAL A 302 -52.57 22.92 63.83
CA VAL A 302 -51.64 22.84 62.70
C VAL A 302 -50.19 22.94 63.17
N LEU A 303 -49.86 23.91 64.04
CA LEU A 303 -48.48 24.19 64.42
C LEU A 303 -47.84 23.06 65.24
N GLU A 304 -48.58 22.43 66.15
CA GLU A 304 -48.06 21.41 67.07
C GLU A 304 -47.60 20.11 66.36
N PRO A 305 -48.41 19.49 65.49
CA PRO A 305 -47.95 18.34 64.70
C PRO A 305 -46.89 18.74 63.66
N THR A 306 -46.98 19.94 63.06
CA THR A 306 -45.96 20.39 62.09
C THR A 306 -44.59 20.56 62.74
N ALA A 307 -44.52 21.13 63.95
CA ALA A 307 -43.26 21.25 64.69
C ALA A 307 -42.67 19.88 65.07
N THR A 308 -43.54 18.93 65.45
CA THR A 308 -43.12 17.58 65.81
C THR A 308 -42.60 16.80 64.59
N GLU A 309 -43.29 16.92 63.45
CA GLU A 309 -42.89 16.28 62.19
C GLU A 309 -41.57 16.86 61.65
N ILE A 310 -41.37 18.19 61.77
CA ILE A 310 -40.10 18.84 61.42
C ILE A 310 -38.96 18.32 62.31
N HIS A 311 -39.15 18.25 63.63
CA HIS A 311 -38.11 17.73 64.52
C HIS A 311 -37.76 16.28 64.21
N LYS A 312 -38.76 15.45 63.92
CA LYS A 312 -38.57 14.06 63.53
C LYS A 312 -37.82 13.95 62.21
N ALA A 313 -38.24 14.68 61.18
CA ALA A 313 -37.59 14.69 59.86
C ALA A 313 -36.14 15.20 59.93
N VAL A 314 -35.87 16.24 60.72
CA VAL A 314 -34.51 16.77 60.93
C VAL A 314 -33.63 15.74 61.66
N SER A 315 -34.15 15.09 62.70
CA SER A 315 -33.42 14.04 63.43
C SER A 315 -33.11 12.82 62.55
N GLU A 316 -34.08 12.36 61.76
CA GLU A 316 -33.88 11.28 60.79
C GLU A 316 -32.88 11.68 59.69
N SER A 317 -32.91 12.93 59.23
CA SER A 317 -31.94 13.45 58.25
C SER A 317 -30.52 13.51 58.81
N ILE A 318 -30.32 13.95 60.06
CA ILE A 318 -29.01 13.95 60.73
C ILE A 318 -28.46 12.52 60.79
N ARG A 319 -29.28 11.57 61.24
CA ARG A 319 -28.88 10.15 61.32
C ARG A 319 -28.55 9.56 59.95
N ALA A 320 -29.34 9.89 58.93
CA ALA A 320 -29.08 9.48 57.55
C ALA A 320 -27.75 10.07 57.03
N MET A 321 -27.48 11.36 57.31
CA MET A 321 -26.23 12.02 56.92
C MET A 321 -25.02 11.44 57.66
N GLU A 322 -25.13 11.10 58.95
CA GLU A 322 -24.06 10.41 59.69
C GLU A 322 -23.77 9.04 59.09
N THR A 323 -24.81 8.27 58.75
CA THR A 323 -24.68 6.97 58.08
C THR A 323 -24.02 7.13 56.70
N GLN A 324 -24.43 8.13 55.93
CA GLN A 324 -23.86 8.42 54.62
C GLN A 324 -22.39 8.87 54.75
N ARG A 325 -22.05 9.67 55.76
CA ARG A 325 -20.67 10.09 56.03
C ARG A 325 -19.78 8.90 56.35
N ALA A 326 -20.25 7.97 57.20
CA ALA A 326 -19.54 6.74 57.51
C ALA A 326 -19.36 5.84 56.28
N ALA A 327 -20.40 5.71 55.43
CA ALA A 327 -20.30 4.96 54.19
C ALA A 327 -19.33 5.60 53.18
N PHE A 328 -19.28 6.93 53.10
CA PHE A 328 -18.30 7.66 52.29
C PHE A 328 -16.88 7.47 52.81
N GLU A 329 -16.66 7.52 54.13
CA GLU A 329 -15.36 7.29 54.75
C GLU A 329 -14.86 5.87 54.45
N ALA A 330 -15.70 4.85 54.64
CA ALA A 330 -15.38 3.47 54.29
C ALA A 330 -15.11 3.29 52.79
N SER A 331 -15.87 3.97 51.92
CA SER A 331 -15.67 3.93 50.48
C SER A 331 -14.35 4.60 50.06
N ALA A 332 -14.00 5.73 50.68
CA ALA A 332 -12.73 6.42 50.45
C ALA A 332 -11.54 5.57 50.89
N GLU A 333 -11.63 4.89 52.03
CA GLU A 333 -10.59 3.98 52.52
C GLU A 333 -10.43 2.74 51.63
N THR A 334 -11.55 2.18 51.16
CA THR A 334 -11.55 1.07 50.19
C THR A 334 -10.92 1.49 48.85
N ALA A 335 -11.22 2.70 48.38
CA ALA A 335 -10.61 3.24 47.17
C ALA A 335 -9.11 3.48 47.35
N ALA A 336 -8.70 4.06 48.49
CA ALA A 336 -7.29 4.31 48.80
C ALA A 336 -6.47 3.01 48.88
N THR A 337 -7.00 1.98 49.54
CA THR A 337 -6.37 0.65 49.61
C THR A 337 -6.29 0.00 48.23
N THR A 338 -7.37 0.07 47.43
CA THR A 338 -7.37 -0.41 46.04
C THR A 338 -6.30 0.27 45.19
N PHE A 339 -6.21 1.60 45.24
CA PHE A 339 -5.19 2.34 44.49
C PHE A 339 -3.76 2.02 44.97
N ARG A 340 -3.58 1.81 46.27
CA ARG A 340 -2.29 1.39 46.82
C ARG A 340 -1.87 0.03 46.28
N ASN A 341 -2.79 -0.94 46.25
CA ASN A 341 -2.53 -2.28 45.73
C ASN A 341 -2.24 -2.25 44.22
N ILE A 342 -3.03 -1.50 43.43
CA ILE A 342 -2.77 -1.32 42.00
C ILE A 342 -1.38 -0.73 41.77
N ARG A 343 -0.98 0.27 42.57
CA ARG A 343 0.37 0.86 42.47
C ARG A 343 1.46 -0.15 42.78
N GLU A 344 1.29 -0.97 43.82
CA GLU A 344 2.24 -2.01 44.22
C GLU A 344 2.36 -3.10 43.14
N GLU A 345 1.24 -3.57 42.60
CA GLU A 345 1.19 -4.58 41.54
C GLU A 345 1.76 -4.04 40.21
N LEU A 346 1.46 -2.77 39.87
CA LEU A 346 2.04 -2.10 38.71
C LEU A 346 3.56 -1.96 38.86
N GLN A 347 4.05 -1.58 40.04
CA GLN A 347 5.48 -1.46 40.30
C GLN A 347 6.18 -2.83 40.19
N ALA A 348 5.58 -3.90 40.73
CA ALA A 348 6.09 -5.26 40.58
C ALA A 348 6.12 -5.70 39.10
N THR A 349 5.02 -5.46 38.36
CA THR A 349 4.93 -5.82 36.94
C THR A 349 5.94 -5.06 36.09
N LEU A 350 6.12 -3.76 36.33
CA LEU A 350 7.13 -2.94 35.64
C LEU A 350 8.55 -3.44 35.94
N HIS A 351 8.82 -3.87 37.17
CA HIS A 351 10.13 -4.42 37.52
C HIS A 351 10.39 -5.74 36.78
N THR A 352 9.43 -6.67 36.83
CA THR A 352 9.50 -7.94 36.09
C THR A 352 9.67 -7.70 34.59
N GLN A 353 8.96 -6.73 34.03
CA GLN A 353 9.09 -6.40 32.62
C GLN A 353 10.48 -5.86 32.27
N ALA A 354 11.05 -4.99 33.11
CA ALA A 354 12.41 -4.49 32.92
C ALA A 354 13.45 -5.63 32.97
N GLU A 355 13.29 -6.60 33.87
CA GLU A 355 14.16 -7.79 33.95
C GLU A 355 14.05 -8.67 32.69
N ILE A 356 12.82 -8.92 32.21
CA ILE A 356 12.58 -9.68 30.97
C ILE A 356 13.19 -8.95 29.77
N GLU A 357 13.02 -7.63 29.66
CA GLU A 357 13.61 -6.83 28.59
C GLU A 357 15.15 -6.89 28.62
N GLN A 358 15.75 -6.81 29.81
CA GLN A 358 17.20 -6.94 29.98
C GLN A 358 17.70 -8.33 29.57
N GLN A 359 16.99 -9.40 29.96
CA GLN A 359 17.34 -10.77 29.59
C GLN A 359 17.23 -10.99 28.08
N MET A 360 16.17 -10.49 27.45
CA MET A 360 15.96 -10.59 26.00
C MET A 360 17.05 -9.82 25.22
N LEU A 361 17.46 -8.65 25.71
CA LEU A 361 18.58 -7.90 25.14
C LEU A 361 19.91 -8.65 25.25
N GLN A 362 20.19 -9.27 26.41
CA GLN A 362 21.39 -10.08 26.60
C GLN A 362 21.39 -11.32 25.68
N GLU A 363 20.25 -12.01 25.57
CA GLU A 363 20.13 -13.16 24.67
C GLU A 363 20.30 -12.73 23.21
N THR A 364 19.71 -11.60 22.81
CA THR A 364 19.87 -11.04 21.46
C THR A 364 21.33 -10.69 21.17
N HIS A 365 22.03 -10.07 22.13
CA HIS A 365 23.45 -9.76 22.02
C HIS A 365 24.31 -11.04 21.88
N ALA A 366 24.04 -12.06 22.69
CA ALA A 366 24.72 -13.35 22.60
C ALA A 366 24.50 -14.03 21.24
N ARG A 367 23.25 -14.05 20.75
CA ARG A 367 22.92 -14.57 19.41
C ARG A 367 23.63 -13.77 18.32
N MET A 368 23.73 -12.44 18.46
CA MET A 368 24.44 -11.59 17.51
C MET A 368 25.93 -11.92 17.45
N ILE A 369 26.60 -12.10 18.60
CA ILE A 369 28.00 -12.54 18.65
C ILE A 369 28.16 -13.88 17.92
N THR A 370 27.29 -14.86 18.21
CA THR A 370 27.35 -16.18 17.55
C THR A 370 27.16 -16.07 16.04
N ILE A 371 26.25 -15.22 15.57
CA ILE A 371 26.05 -14.99 14.13
C ILE A 371 27.29 -14.36 13.50
N ILE A 372 27.90 -13.37 14.14
CA ILE A 372 29.12 -12.70 13.66
C ILE A 372 30.28 -13.69 13.60
N GLU A 373 30.48 -14.53 14.63
CA GLU A 373 31.52 -15.56 14.65
C GLU A 373 31.32 -16.60 13.54
N LYS A 374 30.08 -17.09 13.37
CA LYS A 374 29.75 -18.05 12.31
C LYS A 374 29.94 -17.44 10.93
N ALA A 375 29.53 -16.19 10.73
CA ALA A 375 29.72 -15.46 9.48
C ALA A 375 31.21 -15.28 9.18
N ASN A 376 32.02 -14.84 10.15
CA ASN A 376 33.46 -14.68 9.99
C ASN A 376 34.14 -16.03 9.65
N THR A 377 33.74 -17.12 10.31
CA THR A 377 34.22 -18.46 10.01
C THR A 377 33.87 -18.89 8.58
N ALA A 378 32.63 -18.66 8.14
CA ALA A 378 32.20 -18.95 6.77
C ALA A 378 32.97 -18.10 5.74
N PHE A 379 33.22 -16.81 6.03
CA PHE A 379 34.02 -15.95 5.17
C PHE A 379 35.47 -16.43 5.06
N GLN A 380 36.09 -16.85 6.17
CA GLN A 380 37.44 -17.42 6.13
C GLN A 380 37.49 -18.71 5.31
N GLN A 381 36.53 -19.61 5.51
CA GLN A 381 36.42 -20.83 4.69
C GLN A 381 36.26 -20.51 3.21
N GLN A 382 35.37 -19.56 2.88
CA GLN A 382 35.14 -19.12 1.50
C GLN A 382 36.40 -18.49 0.88
N SER A 383 37.15 -17.68 1.65
CA SER A 383 38.42 -17.11 1.20
C SER A 383 39.44 -18.20 0.90
N THR A 384 39.55 -19.23 1.74
CA THR A 384 40.42 -20.39 1.48
C THR A 384 39.98 -21.14 0.23
N THR A 385 38.67 -21.38 0.04
CA THR A 385 38.15 -22.00 -1.19
C THR A 385 38.50 -21.18 -2.44
N LEU A 386 38.33 -19.86 -2.40
CA LEU A 386 38.70 -18.99 -3.51
C LEU A 386 40.20 -19.03 -3.80
N GLN A 387 41.04 -19.08 -2.77
CA GLN A 387 42.49 -19.24 -2.93
C GLN A 387 42.84 -20.59 -3.59
N THR A 388 42.19 -21.67 -3.15
CA THR A 388 42.37 -23.01 -3.74
C THR A 388 41.94 -23.04 -5.19
N VAL A 389 40.73 -22.55 -5.51
CA VAL A 389 40.23 -22.46 -6.89
C VAL A 389 41.13 -21.57 -7.75
N GLY A 390 41.64 -20.47 -7.20
CA GLY A 390 42.58 -19.59 -7.87
C GLY A 390 43.90 -20.29 -8.20
N ASN A 391 44.45 -21.05 -7.25
CA ASN A 391 45.66 -21.85 -7.47
C ASN A 391 45.43 -22.97 -8.50
N GLU A 392 44.30 -23.66 -8.43
CA GLU A 392 43.95 -24.74 -9.35
C GLU A 392 43.71 -24.21 -10.77
N ALA A 393 43.05 -23.07 -10.92
CA ALA A 393 42.90 -22.37 -12.19
C ALA A 393 44.25 -21.91 -12.76
N SER A 394 45.14 -21.36 -11.92
CA SER A 394 46.50 -20.99 -12.32
C SER A 394 47.29 -22.20 -12.82
N ASN A 395 47.23 -23.31 -12.09
CA ASN A 395 47.86 -24.57 -12.50
C ASN A 395 47.28 -25.10 -13.81
N LEU A 396 45.96 -25.07 -13.99
CA LEU A 396 45.31 -25.47 -15.23
C LEU A 396 45.76 -24.61 -16.42
N ILE A 397 45.82 -23.29 -16.25
CA ILE A 397 46.31 -22.37 -17.29
C ILE A 397 47.79 -22.66 -17.59
N HIS A 398 48.60 -22.95 -16.57
CA HIS A 398 50.00 -23.31 -16.74
C HIS A 398 50.16 -24.62 -17.52
N SER A 399 49.39 -25.66 -17.17
CA SER A 399 49.37 -26.93 -17.90
C SER A 399 48.91 -26.76 -19.34
N ALA A 400 47.83 -26.01 -19.57
CA ALA A 400 47.33 -25.71 -20.91
C ALA A 400 48.38 -24.96 -21.76
N LYS A 401 49.15 -24.04 -21.14
CA LYS A 401 50.27 -23.37 -21.81
C LYS A 401 51.36 -24.36 -22.21
N ILE A 402 51.73 -25.30 -21.32
CA ILE A 402 52.74 -26.32 -21.61
C ILE A 402 52.27 -27.22 -22.76
N GLU A 403 51.05 -27.72 -22.70
CA GLU A 403 50.45 -28.58 -23.74
C GLU A 403 50.37 -27.85 -25.09
N LEU A 404 49.98 -26.58 -25.10
CA LEU A 404 49.94 -25.78 -26.32
C LEU A 404 51.34 -25.61 -26.94
N LEU A 405 52.36 -25.32 -26.11
CA LEU A 405 53.74 -25.21 -26.59
C LEU A 405 54.27 -26.53 -27.13
N ALA A 406 53.97 -27.65 -26.46
CA ALA A 406 54.33 -28.98 -26.93
C ALA A 406 53.68 -29.31 -28.27
N GLY A 407 52.38 -29.05 -28.42
CA GLY A 407 51.65 -29.24 -29.67
C GLY A 407 52.19 -28.37 -30.82
N LEU A 408 52.55 -27.11 -30.54
CA LEU A 408 53.18 -26.23 -31.54
C LEU A 408 54.57 -26.73 -31.96
N GLN A 409 55.34 -27.29 -31.03
CA GLN A 409 56.64 -27.88 -31.33
C GLN A 409 56.51 -29.15 -32.18
N GLU A 410 55.51 -29.99 -31.91
CA GLU A 410 55.21 -31.19 -32.68
C GLU A 410 54.74 -30.84 -34.11
N ILE A 411 53.88 -29.82 -34.26
CA ILE A 411 53.48 -29.30 -35.58
C ILE A 411 54.70 -28.82 -36.35
N ASN A 412 55.61 -28.09 -35.70
CA ASN A 412 56.84 -27.63 -36.34
C ASN A 412 57.73 -28.81 -36.79
N SER A 413 57.89 -29.84 -35.95
CA SER A 413 58.66 -31.04 -36.37
C SER A 413 58.00 -31.78 -37.52
N MET A 414 56.66 -31.87 -37.54
CA MET A 414 55.91 -32.47 -38.64
C MET A 414 56.08 -31.66 -39.94
N LEU A 415 56.05 -30.32 -39.87
CA LEU A 415 56.29 -29.45 -41.02
C LEU A 415 57.73 -29.59 -41.55
N LEU A 416 58.73 -29.68 -40.67
CA LEU A 416 60.11 -29.92 -41.07
C LEU A 416 60.28 -31.28 -41.74
N SER A 417 59.70 -32.34 -41.15
CA SER A 417 59.71 -33.68 -41.74
C SER A 417 59.00 -33.72 -43.08
N THR A 418 57.84 -33.06 -43.21
CA THR A 418 57.10 -32.95 -44.47
C THR A 418 57.93 -32.23 -45.54
N ASN A 419 58.63 -31.15 -45.18
CA ASN A 419 59.54 -30.46 -46.09
C ASN A 419 60.70 -31.36 -46.52
N GLN A 420 61.31 -32.11 -45.60
CA GLN A 420 62.37 -33.08 -45.92
C GLN A 420 61.86 -34.18 -46.86
N THR A 421 60.67 -34.72 -46.62
CA THR A 421 60.05 -35.70 -47.51
C THR A 421 59.80 -35.10 -48.89
N ILE A 422 59.24 -33.88 -48.97
CA ILE A 422 59.04 -33.19 -50.26
C ILE A 422 60.38 -32.98 -50.98
N GLN A 423 61.44 -32.59 -50.27
CA GLN A 423 62.77 -32.43 -50.86
C GLN A 423 63.30 -33.77 -51.40
N SER A 424 63.21 -34.84 -50.61
CA SER A 424 63.62 -36.19 -51.01
C SER A 424 62.86 -36.68 -52.24
N GLU A 425 61.54 -36.51 -52.28
CA GLU A 425 60.70 -36.87 -53.42
C GLU A 425 61.04 -36.04 -54.66
N LEU A 426 61.41 -34.77 -54.49
CA LEU A 426 61.80 -33.91 -55.60
C LEU A 426 63.17 -34.30 -56.16
N GLU A 427 64.12 -34.66 -55.30
CA GLU A 427 65.44 -35.19 -55.69
C GLU A 427 65.30 -36.55 -56.39
N GLU A 428 64.47 -37.45 -55.86
CA GLU A 428 64.16 -38.73 -56.48
C GLU A 428 63.51 -38.54 -57.84
N PHE A 429 62.52 -37.65 -57.94
CA PHE A 429 61.87 -37.30 -59.20
C PHE A 429 62.88 -36.74 -60.20
N GLN A 430 63.76 -35.82 -59.78
CA GLN A 430 64.80 -35.25 -60.63
C GLN A 430 65.77 -36.34 -61.14
N GLN A 431 66.20 -37.25 -60.27
CA GLN A 431 67.10 -38.34 -60.64
C GLN A 431 66.42 -39.32 -61.60
N ASN A 432 65.18 -39.69 -61.32
CA ASN A 432 64.38 -40.56 -62.19
C ASN A 432 64.18 -39.92 -63.57
N TYR A 433 63.83 -38.63 -63.61
CA TYR A 433 63.70 -37.88 -64.84
C TYR A 433 65.03 -37.81 -65.62
N HIS A 434 66.15 -37.57 -64.95
CA HIS A 434 67.48 -37.56 -65.58
C HIS A 434 67.83 -38.93 -66.15
N ASN A 435 67.61 -40.01 -65.40
CA ASN A 435 67.86 -41.38 -65.84
C ASN A 435 66.99 -41.73 -67.07
N SER A 436 65.71 -41.38 -67.05
CA SER A 436 64.81 -41.58 -68.20
C SER A 436 65.25 -40.79 -69.43
N LEU A 437 65.67 -39.53 -69.27
CA LEU A 437 66.20 -38.74 -70.39
C LEU A 437 67.49 -39.34 -70.92
N HIS A 438 68.43 -39.73 -70.04
CA HIS A 438 69.69 -40.35 -70.45
C HIS A 438 69.44 -41.66 -71.23
N ASP A 439 68.53 -42.51 -70.75
CA ASP A 439 68.17 -43.76 -71.44
C ASP A 439 67.55 -43.47 -72.82
N LEU A 440 66.61 -42.52 -72.93
CA LEU A 440 66.05 -42.11 -74.22
C LEU A 440 67.12 -41.57 -75.19
N PHE A 441 68.04 -40.73 -74.70
CA PHE A 441 69.15 -40.22 -75.51
C PHE A 441 70.10 -41.34 -75.93
N TYR A 442 70.45 -42.25 -75.03
CA TYR A 442 71.33 -43.38 -75.30
C TYR A 442 70.71 -44.33 -76.34
N GLN A 443 69.43 -44.67 -76.19
CA GLN A 443 68.67 -45.47 -77.16
C GLN A 443 68.58 -44.75 -78.51
N SER A 444 68.31 -43.45 -78.54
CA SER A 444 68.24 -42.66 -79.77
C SER A 444 69.59 -42.60 -80.50
N VAL A 445 70.68 -42.33 -79.77
CA VAL A 445 72.03 -42.28 -80.36
C VAL A 445 72.43 -43.64 -80.90
N ASN A 446 72.21 -44.72 -80.14
CA ASN A 446 72.54 -46.07 -80.60
C ASN A 446 71.67 -46.50 -81.79
N GLY A 447 70.38 -46.16 -81.80
CA GLY A 447 69.49 -46.38 -82.94
C GLY A 447 69.96 -45.65 -84.19
N ILE A 448 70.34 -44.38 -84.07
CA ILE A 448 70.91 -43.59 -85.17
C ILE A 448 72.25 -44.19 -85.64
N GLN A 449 73.12 -44.61 -84.73
CA GLN A 449 74.39 -45.24 -85.10
C GLN A 449 74.17 -46.59 -85.81
N ALA A 450 73.22 -47.39 -85.35
CA ALA A 450 72.84 -48.65 -85.99
C ALA A 450 72.30 -48.41 -87.41
N GLN A 451 71.39 -47.43 -87.58
CA GLN A 451 70.92 -47.02 -88.92
C GLN A 451 72.06 -46.54 -89.81
N ARG A 452 73.00 -45.74 -89.28
CA ARG A 452 74.16 -45.27 -90.04
C ARG A 452 75.10 -46.40 -90.46
N ARG A 453 75.31 -47.41 -89.61
CA ARG A 453 76.10 -48.61 -89.97
C ARG A 453 75.42 -49.41 -91.06
N ALA A 454 74.13 -49.72 -90.90
CA ALA A 454 73.34 -50.42 -91.90
C ALA A 454 73.34 -49.67 -93.25
N PHE A 455 73.23 -48.34 -93.23
CA PHE A 455 73.33 -47.52 -94.44
C PHE A 455 74.72 -47.57 -95.07
N LYS A 456 75.79 -47.55 -94.27
CA LYS A 456 77.17 -47.69 -94.77
C LYS A 456 77.42 -49.05 -95.41
N GLU A 457 76.90 -50.12 -94.81
CA GLU A 457 76.95 -51.47 -95.37
C GLU A 457 76.16 -51.56 -96.68
N SER A 458 74.96 -50.98 -96.73
CA SER A 458 74.18 -50.89 -97.98
C SER A 458 74.89 -50.11 -99.07
N ILE A 459 75.56 -48.98 -98.75
CA ILE A 459 76.39 -48.26 -99.72
C ILE A 459 77.56 -49.13 -100.19
N ALA A 460 78.21 -49.87 -99.29
CA ALA A 460 79.32 -50.75 -99.65
C ALA A 460 78.87 -51.88 -100.59
N ASP A 461 77.69 -52.46 -100.34
CA ASP A 461 77.08 -53.50 -101.18
C ASP A 461 76.71 -52.95 -102.58
N VAL A 462 76.15 -51.74 -102.64
CA VAL A 462 75.91 -51.04 -103.91
C VAL A 462 77.23 -50.76 -104.64
N ALA A 463 78.27 -50.30 -103.95
CA ALA A 463 79.58 -50.05 -104.54
C ALA A 463 80.21 -51.34 -105.08
N ALA A 464 80.12 -52.45 -104.35
CA ALA A 464 80.58 -53.76 -104.80
C ALA A 464 79.81 -54.24 -106.04
N THR A 465 78.49 -54.04 -106.08
CA THR A 465 77.65 -54.35 -107.25
C THR A 465 78.09 -53.54 -108.47
N PHE A 466 78.31 -52.23 -108.32
CA PHE A 466 78.80 -51.37 -109.41
C PHE A 466 80.20 -51.77 -109.87
N GLN A 467 81.08 -52.19 -108.95
CA GLN A 467 82.41 -52.69 -109.31
C GLN A 467 82.32 -53.99 -110.08
N GLY A 468 81.47 -54.95 -109.67
CA GLY A 468 81.19 -56.17 -110.42
C GLY A 468 80.67 -55.88 -111.82
N ILE A 469 79.71 -54.96 -111.96
CA ILE A 469 79.21 -54.52 -113.28
C ILE A 469 80.35 -53.93 -114.13
N ARG A 470 81.24 -53.13 -113.55
CA ARG A 470 82.40 -52.56 -114.28
C ARG A 470 83.35 -53.67 -114.75
N GLU A 471 83.64 -54.65 -113.90
CA GLU A 471 84.51 -55.78 -114.23
C GLU A 471 83.89 -56.64 -115.34
N ASP A 472 82.59 -56.93 -115.28
CA ASP A 472 81.85 -57.61 -116.35
C ASP A 472 81.93 -56.84 -117.67
N TRP A 473 81.73 -55.52 -117.64
CA TRP A 473 81.87 -54.68 -118.84
C TRP A 473 83.31 -54.67 -119.39
N GLN A 474 84.33 -54.69 -118.53
CA GLN A 474 85.73 -54.81 -118.97
C GLN A 474 86.02 -56.15 -119.62
N GLN A 475 85.48 -57.25 -119.08
CA GLN A 475 85.62 -58.58 -119.69
C GLN A 475 84.93 -58.63 -121.06
N VAL A 476 83.71 -58.11 -121.18
CA VAL A 476 83.00 -58.02 -122.46
C VAL A 476 83.78 -57.17 -123.47
N PHE A 477 84.36 -56.05 -123.03
CA PHE A 477 85.17 -55.20 -123.90
C PHE A 477 86.44 -55.92 -124.39
N GLN A 478 87.17 -56.60 -123.49
CA GLN A 478 88.35 -57.40 -123.87
C GLN A 478 88.01 -58.58 -124.78
N ALA A 479 86.89 -59.27 -124.53
CA ALA A 479 86.41 -60.34 -125.38
C ALA A 479 86.12 -59.82 -126.79
N CYS A 480 85.42 -58.68 -126.90
CA CYS A 480 85.14 -58.03 -128.18
C CYS A 480 86.42 -57.59 -128.90
N GLN A 481 87.39 -57.03 -128.17
CA GLN A 481 88.69 -56.62 -128.72
C GLN A 481 89.49 -57.82 -129.27
N THR A 482 89.51 -58.94 -128.53
CA THR A 482 90.13 -60.20 -128.98
C THR A 482 89.43 -60.76 -130.23
N GLN A 483 88.09 -60.67 -130.27
CA GLN A 483 87.31 -61.14 -131.41
C GLN A 483 87.54 -60.28 -132.65
N ILE A 484 87.73 -58.96 -132.48
CA ILE A 484 88.12 -58.04 -133.55
C ILE A 484 89.54 -58.36 -134.05
N GLU A 485 90.50 -58.66 -133.17
CA GLU A 485 91.86 -59.05 -133.57
C GLU A 485 91.90 -60.38 -134.33
N LEU A 486 91.10 -61.38 -133.94
CA LEU A 486 90.98 -62.64 -134.68
C LEU A 486 90.39 -62.43 -136.07
N LEU A 487 89.37 -61.58 -136.22
CA LEU A 487 88.83 -61.23 -137.54
C LEU A 487 89.85 -60.45 -138.38
N PHE A 488 90.62 -59.54 -137.78
CA PHE A 488 91.66 -58.80 -138.48
C PHE A 488 92.78 -59.72 -138.97
N ASN A 489 93.28 -60.62 -138.13
CA ASN A 489 94.33 -61.58 -138.50
C ASN A 489 93.87 -62.58 -139.58
N ALA A 490 92.62 -63.08 -139.52
CA ALA A 490 92.05 -63.90 -140.58
C ALA A 490 91.94 -63.15 -141.93
N THR A 491 91.76 -61.82 -141.89
CA THR A 491 91.68 -60.99 -143.10
C THR A 491 93.08 -60.67 -143.67
N VAL A 492 94.10 -60.56 -142.80
CA VAL A 492 95.50 -60.31 -143.20
C VAL A 492 96.17 -61.57 -143.74
N GLU A 493 95.92 -62.75 -143.16
CA GLU A 493 96.46 -64.04 -143.63
C GLU A 493 95.91 -64.44 -145.01
N ASN A 494 94.71 -63.95 -145.37
CA ASN A 494 94.12 -64.15 -146.71
C ASN A 494 94.70 -63.19 -147.78
N ARG A 495 95.37 -62.10 -147.39
CA ARG A 495 95.96 -61.13 -148.34
C ARG A 495 97.42 -61.45 -148.74
N SER A 496 98.15 -62.24 -147.97
CA SER A 496 99.55 -62.61 -148.28
C SER A 496 99.70 -63.83 -149.20
N ARG A 497 98.64 -64.61 -149.44
CA ARG A 497 98.60 -65.73 -150.42
C ARG A 497 98.32 -65.30 -151.89
N ARG A 498 98.28 -64.00 -152.22
CA ARG A 498 97.90 -63.48 -153.55
C ARG A 498 98.96 -62.62 -154.28
N ARG A 499 100.25 -62.81 -153.99
CA ARG A 499 101.40 -62.41 -154.84
C ARG A 499 102.49 -63.47 -154.65
N ASP A 500 103.01 -64.27 -155.58
CA ASP A 500 102.91 -64.46 -157.04
C ASP A 500 102.94 -63.22 -157.94
#